data_AF-A0A934GWH4-F1
#
_entry.id   AF-A0A934GWH4-F1
#
_cell.length_a   1.000
_cell.length_b   1.000
_cell.length_c   1.000
_cell.angle_alpha   90.00
_cell.angle_beta   90.00
_cell.angle_gamma   90.00
#
_symmetry.space_group_name_H-M   'P 1'
#
loop_
_entity.id
_entity.type
_entity.pdbx_description
1 polymer ?
#
loop_
_entity_poly.entity_id
_entity_poly.type
_entity_poly.pdbx_seq_one_letter_code
_entity_poly.pdbx_strand_id
1 'polypeptide(L)'
;MEGTTQKEILHELKMIKKLLAQNLLTGTTQTNQIKKLNAIGFQPKEIAEILGTTSNTVNVALNRLRKSEKKENHETPEIES
;
A
#
# COMPACT_ATOMS: atom_id res chain seq x y z
N MET A 1 -29.81 -21.61 -2.81
CA MET A 1 -29.01 -21.12 -3.97
C MET A 1 -28.56 -19.66 -3.83
N GLU A 2 -28.82 -18.95 -2.72
CA GLU A 2 -28.44 -17.53 -2.55
C GLU A 2 -26.95 -17.31 -2.18
N GLY A 3 -26.27 -18.28 -1.56
CA GLY A 3 -24.88 -18.12 -1.11
C GLY A 3 -23.83 -18.14 -2.23
N THR A 4 -24.19 -18.60 -3.44
CA THR A 4 -23.29 -18.64 -4.60
C THR A 4 -23.09 -17.23 -5.17
N THR A 5 -24.18 -16.49 -5.32
CA THR A 5 -24.18 -15.13 -5.90
C THR A 5 -23.40 -14.13 -5.05
N GLN A 6 -23.49 -14.20 -3.71
CA GLN A 6 -22.74 -13.28 -2.85
C GLN A 6 -21.23 -13.51 -2.94
N LYS A 7 -20.78 -14.77 -3.07
CA LYS A 7 -19.36 -15.10 -3.25
C LYS A 7 -18.83 -14.62 -4.60
N GLU A 8 -19.62 -14.75 -5.65
CA GLU A 8 -19.30 -14.26 -6.99
C GLU A 8 -19.19 -12.73 -7.00
N ILE A 9 -20.16 -12.02 -6.41
CA ILE A 9 -20.11 -10.55 -6.30
C ILE A 9 -18.86 -10.12 -5.51
N LEU A 10 -18.55 -10.78 -4.39
CA LEU A 10 -17.36 -10.47 -3.62
C LEU A 10 -16.07 -10.74 -4.41
N HIS A 11 -16.06 -11.77 -5.27
CA HIS A 11 -14.94 -12.05 -6.16
C HIS A 11 -14.75 -10.93 -7.19
N GLU A 12 -15.81 -10.53 -7.87
CA GLU A 12 -15.78 -9.43 -8.84
C GLU A 12 -15.34 -8.10 -8.21
N LEU A 13 -15.86 -7.78 -7.02
CA LEU A 13 -15.45 -6.58 -6.27
C LEU A 13 -13.96 -6.61 -5.91
N LYS A 14 -13.41 -7.77 -5.54
CA LYS A 14 -11.97 -7.93 -5.29
C LYS A 14 -11.15 -7.73 -6.57
N MET A 15 -11.64 -8.21 -7.70
CA MET A 15 -10.99 -8.00 -9.01
C MET A 15 -10.97 -6.52 -9.39
N ILE A 16 -12.11 -5.82 -9.25
CA ILE A 16 -12.21 -4.37 -9.49
C ILE A 16 -11.26 -3.60 -8.56
N LYS A 17 -11.22 -3.92 -7.26
CA LYS A 17 -10.30 -3.31 -6.30
C LYS A 17 -8.84 -3.45 -6.75
N LYS A 18 -8.43 -4.62 -7.26
CA LYS A 18 -7.07 -4.88 -7.76
C LYS A 18 -6.77 -4.10 -9.05
N LEU A 19 -7.71 -4.03 -9.99
CA LEU A 19 -7.55 -3.28 -11.24
C LEU A 19 -7.39 -1.77 -10.98
N LEU A 20 -8.24 -1.20 -10.12
CA LEU A 20 -8.15 0.21 -9.73
C LEU A 20 -6.84 0.52 -9.02
N ALA A 21 -6.42 -0.38 -8.11
CA ALA A 21 -5.12 -0.25 -7.45
C ALA A 21 -3.98 -0.23 -8.48
N GLN A 22 -3.96 -1.12 -9.47
CA GLN A 22 -2.91 -1.12 -10.50
C GLN A 22 -2.88 0.17 -11.34
N ASN A 23 -4.05 0.70 -11.72
CA ASN A 23 -4.15 1.93 -12.51
C ASN A 23 -3.51 3.14 -11.81
N LEU A 24 -3.73 3.28 -10.50
CA LEU A 24 -3.23 4.39 -9.67
C LEU A 24 -1.70 4.39 -9.48
N LEU A 25 -1.02 3.30 -9.81
CA LEU A 25 0.37 3.06 -9.46
C LEU A 25 1.33 3.20 -10.66
N THR A 26 0.78 3.45 -11.84
CA THR A 26 1.54 3.67 -13.08
C THR A 26 2.55 4.81 -12.92
N GLY A 27 3.81 4.57 -13.29
CA GLY A 27 4.88 5.59 -13.24
C GLY A 27 5.42 5.92 -11.84
N THR A 28 5.08 5.15 -10.80
CA THR A 28 5.59 5.38 -9.44
C THR A 28 6.56 4.29 -8.99
N THR A 29 7.52 4.65 -8.12
CA THR A 29 8.48 3.69 -7.55
C THR A 29 7.77 2.69 -6.63
N GLN A 30 8.30 1.47 -6.51
CA GLN A 30 7.71 0.44 -5.66
C GLN A 30 7.49 0.90 -4.21
N THR A 31 8.41 1.68 -3.64
CA THR A 31 8.27 2.26 -2.30
C THR A 31 7.08 3.22 -2.21
N ASN A 32 6.90 4.08 -3.20
CA ASN A 32 5.75 5.01 -3.26
C ASN A 32 4.44 4.26 -3.49
N GLN A 33 4.47 3.19 -4.28
CA GLN A 33 3.32 2.31 -4.48
C GLN A 33 2.88 1.67 -3.15
N ILE A 34 3.84 1.13 -2.40
CA ILE A 34 3.60 0.56 -1.06
C ILE A 34 3.05 1.62 -0.10
N LYS A 35 3.63 2.83 -0.08
CA LYS A 35 3.15 3.94 0.77
C LYS A 35 1.70 4.30 0.46
N LYS A 36 1.36 4.50 -0.82
CA LYS A 36 0.01 4.86 -1.28
C LYS A 36 -1.01 3.77 -0.93
N LEU A 37 -0.73 2.51 -1.24
CA LEU A 37 -1.65 1.41 -0.96
C LEU A 37 -1.87 1.23 0.55
N ASN A 38 -0.82 1.34 1.35
CA ASN A 38 -0.95 1.27 2.81
C ASN A 38 -1.78 2.44 3.37
N ALA A 39 -1.62 3.65 2.83
CA ALA A 39 -2.43 4.81 3.22
C ALA A 39 -3.92 4.66 2.87
N ILE A 40 -4.25 3.92 1.81
CA ILE A 40 -5.62 3.57 1.41
C ILE A 40 -6.18 2.42 2.29
N GLY A 41 -5.35 1.78 3.13
CA GLY A 41 -5.77 0.74 4.07
C GLY A 41 -5.59 -0.70 3.57
N PHE A 42 -4.91 -0.91 2.44
CA PHE A 42 -4.55 -2.26 2.00
C PHE A 42 -3.58 -2.91 2.99
N GLN A 43 -3.83 -4.18 3.31
CA GLN A 43 -2.96 -4.94 4.20
C GLN A 43 -1.68 -5.36 3.46
N PRO A 44 -0.54 -5.56 4.16
CA PRO A 44 0.73 -5.91 3.52
C PRO A 44 0.66 -7.13 2.59
N LYS A 45 -0.19 -8.10 2.91
CA LYS A 45 -0.46 -9.27 2.07
C LYS A 45 -1.16 -8.88 0.76
N GLU A 46 -2.19 -8.04 0.81
CA GLU A 46 -2.90 -7.56 -0.39
C GLU A 46 -1.97 -6.70 -1.27
N ILE A 47 -1.14 -5.86 -0.64
CA ILE A 47 -0.13 -5.05 -1.35
C ILE A 47 0.86 -5.96 -2.08
N ALA A 48 1.35 -7.01 -1.41
CA ALA A 48 2.27 -7.97 -2.00
C ALA A 48 1.66 -8.68 -3.22
N GLU A 49 0.39 -9.10 -3.13
CA GLU A 49 -0.34 -9.69 -4.24
C GLU A 49 -0.51 -8.73 -5.42
N ILE A 50 -0.81 -7.45 -5.17
CA ILE A 50 -1.01 -6.43 -6.22
C ILE A 50 0.28 -6.09 -6.94
N LEU A 51 1.39 -6.00 -6.20
CA LEU A 51 2.69 -5.58 -6.72
C LEU A 51 3.58 -6.74 -7.18
N GLY A 52 3.14 -7.99 -7.05
CA GLY A 52 3.94 -9.17 -7.40
C GLY A 52 5.21 -9.30 -6.54
N THR A 53 5.10 -9.07 -5.23
CA THR A 53 6.23 -9.17 -4.29
C THR A 53 5.86 -9.99 -3.04
N THR A 54 6.67 -9.93 -1.98
CA THR A 54 6.40 -10.63 -0.71
C THR A 54 5.92 -9.65 0.36
N SER A 55 5.09 -10.13 1.29
CA SER A 55 4.69 -9.35 2.47
C SER A 55 5.89 -8.88 3.29
N ASN A 56 6.99 -9.64 3.29
CA ASN A 56 8.22 -9.25 3.97
C ASN A 56 8.85 -8.01 3.30
N THR A 57 8.93 -7.99 1.97
CA THR A 57 9.40 -6.82 1.20
C THR A 57 8.56 -5.59 1.54
N VAL A 58 7.24 -5.74 1.58
CA VAL A 58 6.30 -4.66 1.93
C VAL A 58 6.55 -4.16 3.36
N ASN A 59 6.64 -5.06 4.34
CA ASN A 59 6.86 -4.70 5.74
C ASN A 59 8.21 -3.99 5.95
N VAL A 60 9.28 -4.45 5.28
CA VAL A 60 10.59 -3.80 5.32
C VAL A 60 10.51 -2.39 4.73
N ALA A 61 9.84 -2.21 3.60
CA ALA A 61 9.64 -0.91 2.98
C ALA A 61 8.85 0.04 3.90
N LEU A 62 7.75 -0.42 4.50
CA LEU A 62 6.96 0.36 5.46
C LEU A 62 7.76 0.73 6.71
N ASN A 63 8.59 -0.18 7.23
CA ASN A 63 9.46 0.12 8.37
C ASN A 63 10.50 1.19 8.02
N ARG A 64 11.11 1.11 6.83
CA ARG A 64 12.05 2.14 6.34
C ARG A 64 11.36 3.51 6.19
N LEU A 65 10.16 3.54 5.63
CA LEU A 65 9.35 4.76 5.49
C LEU A 65 9.04 5.42 6.84
N ARG A 66 8.64 4.63 7.85
CA ARG A 66 8.41 5.14 9.21
C ARG A 66 9.67 5.71 9.86
N LYS A 67 10.83 5.14 9.56
CA LYS A 67 12.12 5.63 10.07
C LYS A 67 12.55 6.93 9.38
N SER A 68 12.33 7.06 8.07
CA SER A 68 12.64 8.31 7.36
C SER A 68 11.74 9.45 7.84
N GLU A 69 10.44 9.20 8.03
CA GLU A 69 9.49 10.20 8.54
C GLU A 69 9.86 10.69 9.96
N LYS A 70 10.41 9.80 10.80
CA LYS A 70 10.91 10.19 12.14
C LYS A 70 12.19 11.02 12.11
N LYS A 71 13.07 10.81 11.12
CA LYS A 71 14.30 11.59 11.00
C LYS A 71 14.03 12.99 10.47
N GLU A 72 13.14 13.12 9.49
CA GLU A 72 12.73 14.40 8.92
C GLU A 72 12.14 15.34 9.99
N ASN A 73 11.38 14.79 10.94
CA ASN A 73 10.83 15.55 12.07
C ASN A 73 11.86 15.93 13.17
N HIS A 74 13.09 15.41 13.14
CA HIS A 74 14.11 15.68 14.15
C HIS A 74 15.25 16.59 13.66
N GLU A 75 15.29 16.93 12.37
CA GLU A 75 16.36 17.72 11.73
C GLU A 75 15.99 19.20 11.46
N THR A 76 14.92 19.73 12.08
CA THR A 76 14.73 21.20 12.20
C THR A 76 15.08 21.67 13.63
N PRO A 77 16.36 21.96 13.92
CA PRO A 77 16.70 22.83 15.02
C PRO A 77 16.47 24.30 14.62
N GLU A 78 15.97 25.04 15.60
CA GLU A 78 15.88 26.50 15.72
C GLU A 78 16.82 27.29 14.79
N ILE A 79 16.24 28.20 13.99
CA ILE A 79 16.89 29.48 13.74
C ILE A 79 16.01 30.53 14.43
N GLU A 80 16.35 30.79 15.69
CA GLU A 80 16.05 32.09 16.30
C GLU A 80 16.83 33.17 15.55
N SER A 81 16.13 34.21 15.09
CA SER A 81 16.61 35.58 14.91
C SER A 81 15.42 36.52 14.86
#